data_AF-M0LCY8-F1
#
_entry.id   AF-M0LCY8-F1
#
_cell.length_a   1.000
_cell.length_b   1.000
_cell.length_c   1.000
_cell.angle_alpha   90.00
_cell.angle_beta   90.00
_cell.angle_gamma   90.00
#
_symmetry.space_group_name_H-M   'P 1'
#
loop_
_entity.id
_entity.type
_entity.pdbx_description
1 polymer ?
#
loop_
_entity_poly.entity_id
_entity_poly.type
_entity_poly.pdbx_seq_one_letter_code
_entity_poly.pdbx_strand_id
1 'polypeptide(L)'
;MVDVDRLVDKALYQYEYFLHLENKHVVEEGVFCKLCGQDEFETEESTETVEVEVCRSTCRIPGCNERHDTIRVSLVPDEDSNVFVRYLEYECPEHPDHHIPPFVDERPTATIEREVDVEVIISNLMHRHHVSYEPEELIWVCPTCHAQIHHTEQYKEYKPDMTRQEWLDSQ
;
A
#
# COMPACT_ATOMS: atom_id res chain seq x y z
N MET A 1 -19.79 -11.60 25.28
CA MET A 1 -18.65 -12.19 24.55
C MET A 1 -18.53 -11.36 23.29
N VAL A 2 -17.36 -10.78 23.06
CA VAL A 2 -17.13 -9.97 21.87
C VAL A 2 -17.16 -10.87 20.65
N ASP A 3 -17.89 -10.43 19.63
CA ASP A 3 -17.97 -11.11 18.34
C ASP A 3 -16.67 -10.82 17.59
N VAL A 4 -15.74 -11.78 17.69
CA VAL A 4 -14.40 -11.65 17.12
C VAL A 4 -14.48 -11.55 15.60
N ASP A 5 -15.35 -12.34 14.96
CA ASP A 5 -15.53 -12.31 13.51
C ASP A 5 -15.98 -10.92 13.05
N ARG A 6 -16.95 -10.31 13.75
CA ARG A 6 -17.39 -8.93 13.44
C ARG A 6 -16.26 -7.89 13.57
N LEU A 7 -15.37 -8.05 14.55
CA LEU A 7 -14.27 -7.10 14.69
C LEU A 7 -13.15 -7.32 13.67
N VAL A 8 -12.92 -8.57 13.25
CA VAL A 8 -12.05 -8.90 12.12
C VAL A 8 -12.59 -8.26 10.85
N ASP A 9 -13.87 -8.44 10.54
CA ASP A 9 -14.52 -7.82 9.38
C ASP A 9 -14.37 -6.30 9.40
N LYS A 10 -14.55 -5.67 10.57
CA LYS A 10 -14.34 -4.22 10.73
C LYS A 10 -12.88 -3.82 10.50
N ALA A 11 -11.92 -4.60 10.96
CA ALA A 11 -10.50 -4.35 10.76
C ALA A 11 -10.12 -4.43 9.27
N LEU A 12 -10.60 -5.46 8.59
CA LEU A 12 -10.36 -5.70 7.17
C LEU A 12 -11.00 -4.61 6.32
N TYR A 13 -12.26 -4.25 6.61
CA TYR A 13 -12.90 -3.12 5.93
C TYR A 13 -12.12 -1.82 6.08
N GLN A 14 -11.61 -1.53 7.29
CA GLN A 14 -10.77 -0.35 7.48
C GLN A 14 -9.45 -0.46 6.72
N TYR A 15 -8.83 -1.65 6.71
CA TYR A 15 -7.61 -1.91 5.95
C TYR A 15 -7.79 -1.66 4.45
N GLU A 16 -8.83 -2.25 3.84
CA GLU A 16 -9.20 -2.03 2.44
C GLU A 16 -9.46 -0.54 2.16
N TYR A 17 -10.22 0.14 3.02
CA TYR A 17 -10.50 1.56 2.87
C TYR A 17 -9.23 2.43 2.93
N PHE A 18 -8.28 2.09 3.81
CA PHE A 18 -7.02 2.82 3.91
C PHE A 18 -6.09 2.54 2.73
N LEU A 19 -5.94 1.27 2.31
CA LEU A 19 -5.23 0.94 1.08
C LEU A 19 -5.82 1.71 -0.10
N HIS A 20 -7.14 1.75 -0.20
CA HIS A 20 -7.81 2.52 -1.24
C HIS A 20 -7.48 4.02 -1.12
N LEU A 21 -7.55 4.62 0.07
CA LEU A 21 -7.24 6.05 0.24
C LEU A 21 -5.78 6.43 -0.01
N GLU A 22 -4.82 5.68 0.55
CA GLU A 22 -3.39 5.95 0.37
C GLU A 22 -2.99 5.78 -1.09
N ASN A 23 -3.58 4.80 -1.78
CA ASN A 23 -3.23 4.53 -3.17
C ASN A 23 -4.09 5.26 -4.20
N LYS A 24 -5.29 5.75 -3.85
CA LYS A 24 -6.15 6.50 -4.77
C LYS A 24 -5.47 7.76 -5.31
N HIS A 25 -4.70 8.45 -4.48
CA HIS A 25 -3.89 9.59 -4.93
C HIS A 25 -2.79 9.19 -5.91
N VAL A 26 -2.28 7.96 -5.78
CA VAL A 26 -1.22 7.41 -6.63
C VAL A 26 -1.78 6.97 -7.99
N VAL A 27 -3.00 6.44 -8.03
CA VAL A 27 -3.68 6.00 -9.26
C VAL A 27 -4.31 7.16 -10.04
N GLU A 28 -4.87 8.17 -9.36
CA GLU A 28 -5.63 9.26 -10.01
C GLU A 28 -4.79 10.23 -10.86
N GLU A 29 -3.47 10.36 -10.60
CA GLU A 29 -2.58 11.18 -11.45
C GLU A 29 -2.04 10.43 -12.68
N GLY A 30 -2.34 9.13 -12.81
CA GLY A 30 -2.25 8.34 -14.03
C GLY A 30 -0.95 8.47 -14.82
N VAL A 31 0.13 7.83 -14.35
CA VAL A 31 1.32 7.60 -15.17
C VAL A 31 1.11 6.31 -15.96
N PHE A 32 1.25 6.39 -17.29
CA PHE A 32 1.14 5.21 -18.15
C PHE A 32 2.28 5.18 -19.16
N CYS A 33 2.64 3.98 -19.59
CA CYS A 33 3.63 3.75 -20.63
C CYS A 33 3.10 4.30 -21.97
N LYS A 34 3.83 5.25 -22.54
CA LYS A 34 3.48 5.90 -23.82
C LYS A 34 3.37 4.91 -24.99
N LEU A 35 4.05 3.78 -24.92
CA LEU A 35 4.15 2.80 -26.01
C LEU A 35 3.12 1.68 -25.92
N CYS A 36 3.00 1.01 -24.77
CA CYS A 36 2.06 -0.11 -24.60
C CYS A 36 0.76 0.27 -23.90
N GLY A 37 0.66 1.47 -23.32
CA GLY A 37 -0.51 1.92 -22.57
C GLY A 37 -0.65 1.31 -21.17
N GLN A 38 0.33 0.52 -20.72
CA GLN A 38 0.31 -0.07 -19.39
C GLN A 38 0.43 1.01 -18.30
N ASP A 39 -0.41 0.93 -17.27
CA ASP A 39 -0.40 1.85 -16.14
C ASP A 39 0.79 1.58 -15.19
N GLU A 40 1.28 2.63 -14.53
CA GLU A 40 2.30 2.51 -13.47
C GLU A 40 1.78 1.72 -12.29
N PHE A 41 0.47 1.74 -12.06
CA PHE A 41 -0.18 1.04 -10.97
C PHE A 41 -1.29 0.18 -11.52
N GLU A 42 -1.29 -1.09 -11.15
CA GLU A 42 -2.37 -2.04 -11.42
C GLU A 42 -2.89 -2.58 -10.09
N THR A 43 -4.19 -2.82 -10.01
CA THR A 43 -4.84 -3.49 -8.88
C THR A 43 -4.98 -4.97 -9.19
N GLU A 44 -4.58 -5.84 -8.27
CA GLU A 44 -4.78 -7.28 -8.35
C GLU A 44 -5.46 -7.78 -7.07
N GLU A 45 -6.34 -8.79 -7.20
CA GLU A 45 -6.89 -9.48 -6.04
C GLU A 45 -5.85 -10.49 -5.53
N SER A 46 -5.42 -10.34 -4.26
CA SER A 46 -4.53 -11.27 -3.57
C SER A 46 -5.23 -11.85 -2.35
N THR A 47 -4.92 -13.11 -2.03
CA THR A 47 -5.33 -13.72 -0.77
C THR A 47 -4.17 -13.66 0.22
N GLU A 48 -4.31 -12.85 1.26
CA GLU A 48 -3.31 -12.64 2.28
C GLU A 48 -3.66 -13.37 3.57
N THR A 49 -2.65 -13.80 4.32
CA THR A 49 -2.86 -14.31 5.69
C THR A 49 -2.69 -13.18 6.69
N VAL A 50 -3.73 -12.90 7.47
CA VAL A 50 -3.68 -11.97 8.59
C VAL A 50 -3.68 -12.71 9.92
N GLU A 51 -2.89 -12.20 10.85
CA GLU A 51 -2.92 -12.56 12.25
C GLU A 51 -3.73 -11.53 13.03
N VAL A 52 -4.74 -12.00 13.75
CA VAL A 52 -5.62 -11.20 14.59
C VAL A 52 -5.33 -11.53 16.04
N GLU A 53 -4.77 -10.55 16.75
CA GLU A 53 -4.53 -10.61 18.18
C GLU A 53 -5.66 -9.91 18.94
N VAL A 54 -6.33 -10.64 19.83
CA VAL A 54 -7.34 -10.09 20.74
C VAL A 54 -6.69 -9.78 22.08
N CYS A 55 -6.56 -8.50 22.40
CA CYS A 55 -6.03 -8.02 23.67
C CYS A 55 -7.17 -7.51 24.55
N ARG A 56 -7.14 -7.85 25.85
CA ARG A 56 -8.17 -7.40 26.80
C ARG A 56 -7.56 -6.44 27.81
N SER A 57 -7.91 -5.17 27.68
CA SER A 57 -7.46 -4.09 28.54
C SER A 57 -8.56 -3.59 29.47
N THR A 58 -8.18 -2.82 30.48
CA THR A 58 -9.11 -2.05 31.33
C THR A 58 -9.00 -0.57 30.98
N CYS A 59 -10.13 0.16 31.05
CA CYS A 59 -10.11 1.60 30.89
C CYS A 59 -9.14 2.24 31.89
N ARG A 60 -8.30 3.17 31.42
CA ARG A 60 -7.30 3.85 32.28
C ARG A 60 -7.85 5.10 32.97
N ILE A 61 -9.12 5.46 32.71
CA ILE A 61 -9.76 6.59 33.36
C ILE A 61 -9.98 6.25 34.85
N PRO A 62 -9.49 7.08 35.79
CA PRO A 62 -9.70 6.85 37.22
C PRO A 62 -11.19 6.71 37.55
N GLY A 63 -11.56 5.59 38.18
CA GLY A 63 -12.95 5.28 38.55
C GLY A 63 -13.72 4.46 37.51
N CYS A 64 -13.19 4.31 36.30
CA CYS A 64 -13.75 3.42 35.29
C CYS A 64 -13.22 1.99 35.49
N ASN A 65 -14.11 1.02 35.66
CA ASN A 65 -13.73 -0.41 35.80
C ASN A 65 -14.06 -1.23 34.55
N GLU A 66 -14.48 -0.58 33.47
CA GLU A 66 -14.82 -1.24 32.23
C GLU A 66 -13.63 -1.96 31.60
N ARG A 67 -13.92 -3.12 31.03
CA ARG A 67 -12.98 -3.95 30.28
C ARG A 67 -13.27 -3.81 28.80
N HIS A 68 -12.22 -3.65 28.01
CA HIS A 68 -12.29 -3.44 26.58
C HIS A 68 -11.49 -4.54 25.89
N ASP A 69 -12.12 -5.18 24.91
CA ASP A 69 -11.39 -6.04 23.99
C ASP A 69 -10.94 -5.16 22.82
N THR A 70 -9.62 -5.03 22.67
CA THR A 70 -8.93 -4.35 21.56
C THR A 70 -8.38 -5.39 20.61
N ILE A 71 -8.34 -5.07 19.31
CA ILE A 71 -7.79 -5.99 18.31
C ILE A 71 -6.63 -5.34 17.59
N ARG A 72 -5.57 -6.12 17.45
CA ARG A 72 -4.46 -5.85 16.54
C ARG A 72 -4.57 -6.80 15.37
N VAL A 73 -4.47 -6.24 14.17
CA VAL A 73 -4.39 -7.02 12.94
C VAL A 73 -3.03 -6.78 12.32
N SER A 74 -2.32 -7.86 12.06
CA SER A 74 -1.01 -7.87 11.44
C SER A 74 -1.08 -8.71 10.17
N LEU A 75 -0.51 -8.24 9.07
CA LEU A 75 -0.25 -9.14 7.94
C LEU A 75 0.89 -10.08 8.35
N VAL A 76 0.69 -11.37 8.14
CA VAL A 76 1.77 -12.35 8.27
C VAL A 76 2.67 -12.14 7.06
N PRO A 77 3.91 -11.66 7.23
CA PRO A 77 4.80 -11.46 6.10
C PRO A 77 5.09 -12.82 5.46
N ASP A 78 4.94 -12.93 4.14
CA ASP A 78 5.69 -13.91 3.38
C ASP A 78 7.18 -13.49 3.30
N GLU A 79 8.04 -14.31 2.69
CA GLU A 79 9.49 -14.03 2.63
C GLU A 79 9.82 -12.69 1.92
N ASP A 80 8.87 -12.11 1.18
CA ASP A 80 9.04 -10.91 0.35
C ASP A 80 8.18 -9.71 0.80
N SER A 81 7.30 -9.88 1.80
CA SER A 81 6.32 -8.87 2.23
C SER A 81 6.76 -8.06 3.43
N ASN A 82 6.46 -6.76 3.40
CA ASN A 82 6.66 -5.88 4.55
C ASN A 82 5.56 -6.10 5.60
N VAL A 83 5.94 -6.17 6.88
CA VAL A 83 5.00 -6.31 8.00
C VAL A 83 4.25 -4.99 8.21
N PHE A 84 2.94 -5.00 7.96
CA PHE A 84 2.06 -3.90 8.38
C PHE A 84 1.26 -4.33 9.61
N VAL A 85 1.45 -3.58 10.70
CA VAL A 85 0.65 -3.71 11.93
C VAL A 85 -0.31 -2.54 12.01
N ARG A 86 -1.60 -2.83 12.19
CA ARG A 86 -2.63 -1.82 12.44
C ARG A 86 -3.44 -2.15 13.67
N TYR A 87 -3.94 -1.10 14.28
CA TYR A 87 -4.64 -1.15 15.55
C TYR A 87 -6.05 -0.63 15.38
N LEU A 88 -7.04 -1.41 15.83
CA LEU A 88 -8.39 -0.92 15.96
C LEU A 88 -8.52 -0.14 17.26
N GLU A 89 -8.74 1.17 17.15
CA GLU A 89 -9.12 2.00 18.29
C GLU A 89 -10.50 1.60 18.80
N TYR A 90 -10.63 1.49 20.11
CA TYR A 90 -11.88 1.21 20.78
C TYR A 90 -12.30 2.41 21.65
N GLU A 91 -13.56 2.81 21.53
CA GLU A 91 -14.18 3.85 22.34
C GLU A 91 -14.76 3.22 23.62
N CYS A 92 -14.48 3.81 24.78
CA CYS A 92 -15.09 3.37 26.04
C CYS A 92 -16.57 3.80 26.06
N PRO A 93 -17.55 2.89 26.23
CA PRO A 93 -18.96 3.27 26.23
C PRO A 93 -19.35 4.27 27.33
N GLU A 94 -18.67 4.20 28.48
CA GLU A 94 -18.87 5.15 29.59
C GLU A 94 -18.17 6.50 29.35
N HIS A 95 -17.19 6.53 28.45
CA HIS A 95 -16.35 7.69 28.18
C HIS A 95 -16.10 7.81 26.67
N PRO A 96 -17.14 8.17 25.88
CA PRO A 96 -17.09 8.17 24.42
C PRO A 96 -16.05 9.14 23.85
N ASP A 97 -15.70 10.19 24.59
CA ASP A 97 -14.67 11.16 24.22
C ASP A 97 -13.24 10.66 24.50
N HIS A 98 -13.09 9.45 25.06
CA HIS A 98 -11.79 8.89 25.43
C HIS A 98 -11.41 7.71 24.52
N HIS A 99 -10.46 7.99 23.62
CA HIS A 99 -9.81 6.96 22.81
C HIS A 99 -8.89 6.12 23.70
N ILE A 100 -9.07 4.80 23.68
CA ILE A 100 -8.13 3.88 24.33
C ILE A 100 -7.03 3.62 23.30
N PRO A 101 -5.82 4.16 23.49
CA PRO A 101 -4.77 3.94 22.51
C PRO A 101 -4.38 2.45 22.53
N PRO A 102 -3.96 1.92 21.38
CA PRO A 102 -3.47 0.56 21.31
C PRO A 102 -2.19 0.42 22.13
N PHE A 103 -2.25 -0.32 23.23
CA PHE A 103 -1.07 -0.53 24.06
C PHE A 103 -0.29 -1.76 23.62
N VAL A 104 1.03 -1.57 23.54
CA VAL A 104 2.05 -2.47 22.97
C VAL A 104 2.44 -3.59 23.93
N ASP A 105 2.00 -3.54 25.19
CA ASP A 105 2.58 -4.38 26.27
C ASP A 105 1.65 -5.49 26.80
N GLU A 106 0.40 -5.56 26.36
CA GLU A 106 -0.50 -6.63 26.77
C GLU A 106 -0.30 -7.86 25.88
N ARG A 107 -0.07 -9.02 26.50
CA ARG A 107 -0.03 -10.28 25.76
C ARG A 107 -1.42 -10.56 25.18
N PRO A 108 -1.50 -11.01 23.91
CA PRO A 108 -2.77 -11.41 23.33
C PRO A 108 -3.42 -12.49 24.19
N THR A 109 -4.72 -12.34 24.42
CA THR A 109 -5.54 -13.38 25.07
C THR A 109 -5.92 -14.49 24.11
N ALA A 110 -5.91 -14.17 22.80
CA ALA A 110 -6.07 -15.12 21.71
C ALA A 110 -5.36 -14.55 20.46
N THR A 111 -4.88 -15.46 19.63
CA THR A 111 -4.31 -15.18 18.31
C THR A 111 -5.03 -16.07 17.31
N ILE A 112 -5.47 -15.49 16.19
CA ILE A 112 -6.27 -16.16 15.17
C ILE A 112 -5.70 -15.81 13.81
N GLU A 113 -5.38 -16.82 13.01
CA GLU A 113 -5.00 -16.64 11.61
C GLU A 113 -6.24 -16.73 10.71
N ARG A 114 -6.31 -15.87 9.70
CA ARG A 114 -7.37 -15.86 8.68
C ARG A 114 -6.78 -15.54 7.32
N GLU A 115 -7.28 -16.21 6.29
CA GLU A 115 -7.09 -15.81 4.91
C GLU A 115 -8.13 -14.74 4.56
N VAL A 116 -7.68 -13.67 3.91
CA VAL A 116 -8.51 -12.53 3.52
C VAL A 116 -8.16 -12.13 2.10
N ASP A 117 -9.18 -11.94 1.28
CA ASP A 117 -9.01 -11.43 -0.07
C ASP A 117 -8.89 -9.90 0.02
N VAL A 118 -7.78 -9.36 -0.49
CA VAL A 118 -7.49 -7.93 -0.48
C VAL A 118 -7.08 -7.48 -1.87
N GLU A 119 -7.47 -6.26 -2.23
CA GLU A 119 -6.97 -5.62 -3.45
C GLU A 119 -5.57 -5.05 -3.15
N VAL A 120 -4.55 -5.61 -3.78
CA VAL A 120 -3.16 -5.13 -3.70
C VAL A 120 -2.87 -4.23 -4.88
N ILE A 121 -1.99 -3.24 -4.67
CA ILE A 121 -1.55 -2.34 -5.74
C ILE A 121 -0.12 -2.68 -6.11
N ILE A 122 0.02 -3.12 -7.35
CA ILE A 122 1.27 -3.51 -7.95
C ILE A 122 1.80 -2.30 -8.72
N SER A 123 3.00 -1.87 -8.38
CA SER A 123 3.68 -0.82 -9.12
C SER A 123 4.56 -1.41 -10.20
N ASN A 124 4.21 -1.11 -11.45
CA ASN A 124 5.08 -1.27 -12.59
C ASN A 124 6.06 -0.08 -12.62
N LEU A 125 7.30 -0.28 -12.19
CA LEU A 125 8.32 0.78 -12.20
C LEU A 125 8.39 1.49 -13.56
N MET A 126 7.97 2.76 -13.62
CA MET A 126 8.04 3.55 -14.85
C MET A 126 9.36 4.34 -14.92
N HIS A 127 9.90 4.47 -16.13
CA HIS A 127 11.09 5.26 -16.41
C HIS A 127 10.74 6.51 -17.21
N ARG A 128 11.40 7.63 -16.89
CA ARG A 128 11.40 8.83 -17.73
C ARG A 128 12.46 8.68 -18.81
N HIS A 129 12.01 8.59 -20.05
CA HIS A 129 12.86 8.43 -21.23
C HIS A 129 12.94 9.73 -22.02
N HIS A 130 14.16 10.17 -22.34
CA HIS A 130 14.41 11.35 -23.17
C HIS A 130 14.24 11.01 -24.66
N VAL A 131 13.26 11.66 -25.29
CA VAL A 131 13.01 11.58 -26.73
C VAL A 131 13.76 12.68 -27.47
N SER A 132 13.83 13.87 -26.88
CA SER A 132 14.63 14.99 -27.38
C SER A 132 15.24 15.76 -26.22
N TYR A 133 16.39 16.37 -26.45
CA TYR A 133 17.02 17.31 -25.50
C TYR A 133 16.80 18.77 -25.92
N GLU A 134 16.42 19.05 -27.17
CA GLU A 134 16.16 20.41 -27.67
C GLU A 134 15.01 20.44 -28.70
N PRO A 135 13.79 20.88 -28.31
CA PRO A 135 13.36 21.14 -26.93
C PRO A 135 13.40 19.85 -26.09
N GLU A 136 13.59 19.97 -24.77
CA GLU A 136 13.54 18.80 -23.88
C GLU A 136 12.16 18.14 -23.94
N GLU A 137 12.13 16.88 -24.38
CA GLU A 137 10.93 16.06 -24.46
C GLU A 137 11.15 14.73 -23.74
N LEU A 138 10.24 14.41 -22.83
CA LEU A 138 10.28 13.24 -21.96
C LEU A 138 8.97 12.46 -22.07
N ILE A 139 9.07 11.14 -22.07
CA ILE A 139 7.91 10.23 -22.01
C ILE A 139 8.09 9.24 -20.86
N TRP A 140 6.97 8.76 -20.33
CA TRP A 140 6.94 7.63 -19.41
C TRP A 140 6.89 6.32 -20.17
N VAL A 141 7.74 5.37 -19.81
CA VAL A 141 7.80 4.03 -20.42
C VAL A 141 8.10 2.96 -19.39
N CYS A 142 7.46 1.80 -19.51
CA CYS A 142 7.78 0.65 -18.67
C CYS A 142 9.16 0.07 -19.01
N PRO A 143 9.79 -0.76 -18.15
CA PRO A 143 11.16 -1.22 -18.33
C PRO A 143 11.36 -2.00 -19.64
N THR A 144 10.35 -2.79 -20.02
CA THR A 144 10.34 -3.56 -21.27
C THR A 144 10.34 -2.64 -22.49
N CYS A 145 9.45 -1.64 -22.53
CA CYS A 145 9.38 -0.67 -23.62
C CYS A 145 10.63 0.21 -23.69
N HIS A 146 11.16 0.62 -22.53
CA HIS A 146 12.42 1.36 -22.44
C HIS A 146 13.59 0.56 -23.06
N ALA A 147 13.72 -0.72 -22.72
CA ALA A 147 14.71 -1.61 -23.32
C ALA A 147 14.49 -1.76 -24.84
N GLN A 148 13.24 -1.84 -25.30
CA GLN A 148 12.94 -1.92 -26.74
C GLN A 148 13.34 -0.65 -27.48
N ILE A 149 13.16 0.54 -26.90
CA ILE A 149 13.65 1.80 -27.48
C ILE A 149 15.15 1.72 -27.69
N HIS A 150 15.93 1.28 -26.71
CA HIS A 150 17.40 1.28 -26.82
C HIS A 150 17.97 0.14 -27.66
N HIS A 151 17.32 -1.03 -27.69
CA HIS A 151 17.89 -2.25 -28.24
C HIS A 151 17.22 -2.76 -29.52
N THR A 152 16.19 -2.08 -30.02
CA THR A 152 15.50 -2.45 -31.27
C THR A 152 15.34 -1.26 -32.21
N GLU A 153 14.92 -1.51 -33.45
CA GLU A 153 14.56 -0.47 -34.43
C GLU A 153 13.06 -0.18 -34.45
N GLN A 154 12.25 -0.88 -33.65
CA GLN A 154 10.78 -0.77 -33.66
C GLN A 154 10.30 0.62 -33.20
N TYR A 155 11.06 1.30 -32.34
CA TYR A 155 10.71 2.58 -31.72
C TYR A 155 11.81 3.62 -31.95
N LYS A 156 12.39 3.62 -33.15
CA LYS A 156 13.54 4.47 -33.49
C LYS A 156 13.21 5.96 -33.32
N GLU A 157 11.97 6.36 -33.59
CA GLU A 157 11.47 7.73 -33.43
C GLU A 157 11.46 8.22 -31.98
N TYR A 158 11.59 7.31 -31.01
CA TYR A 158 11.71 7.65 -29.59
C TYR A 158 13.17 7.64 -29.10
N LYS A 159 14.14 7.28 -29.95
CA LYS A 159 15.56 7.41 -29.61
C LYS A 159 15.97 8.88 -29.77
N PRO A 160 16.68 9.48 -28.80
CA PRO A 160 17.18 10.83 -28.98
C PRO A 160 18.25 10.86 -30.08
N ASP A 161 18.31 11.97 -30.82
CA ASP A 161 19.25 12.16 -31.94
C ASP A 161 20.73 12.10 -31.51
N MET A 162 21.00 12.34 -30.23
CA MET A 162 22.32 12.24 -29.61
C MET A 162 22.22 11.62 -28.22
N THR A 163 23.33 11.09 -27.73
CA THR A 163 23.41 10.61 -26.35
C THR A 163 23.37 11.77 -25.35
N ARG A 164 23.01 11.46 -24.10
CA ARG A 164 23.03 12.44 -23.01
C ARG A 164 24.40 13.10 -22.85
N GLN A 165 25.48 12.35 -23.03
CA GLN A 165 26.84 12.88 -22.90
C GLN A 165 27.16 13.86 -24.03
N GLU A 166 26.85 13.51 -25.28
CA GLU A 166 27.05 14.40 -26.43
C GLU A 166 26.27 15.71 -26.28
N TRP A 167 25.04 15.64 -25.74
CA TRP A 167 24.27 16.85 -25.43
C TRP A 167 24.97 17.70 -24.36
N LEU A 168 25.41 17.10 -23.25
CA LEU A 168 26.13 17.81 -22.18
C LEU A 168 27.43 18.46 -22.68
N ASP A 169 28.13 17.82 -23.61
CA ASP A 169 29.37 18.35 -24.20
C ASP A 169 29.13 19.50 -25.20
N SER A 170 27.88 19.68 -25.67
CA SER A 170 27.50 20.71 -26.65
C SER A 170 27.00 22.02 -26.03
N GLN A 171 26.76 22.05 -24.71
CA GLN A 171 26.32 23.21 -23.92
C GLN A 171 27.52 24.04 -23.44
#